data_AF-A0A143G780-F1
#
_entry.id   AF-A0A143G780-F1
#
_cell.length_a   1.000
_cell.length_b   1.000
_cell.length_c   1.000
_cell.angle_alpha   90.00
_cell.angle_beta   90.00
_cell.angle_gamma   90.00
#
_symmetry.space_group_name_H-M   'P 1'
#
loop_
_entity.id
_entity.type
_entity.pdbx_description
1 polymer ?
#
loop_
_entity_poly.entity_id
_entity_poly.type
_entity_poly.pdbx_seq_one_letter_code
_entity_poly.pdbx_strand_id
1 'polypeptide(L)'
;MKIISKEHFVKLVQPESTLLIGGFGCCGSPDFLLRAIKESYLQFDTPHSLNLMFISAVGDKDLKGINYIAIEGLIKSTVGGFYGFCPRLSTLIDKKLIEAHNWPLGIFPRYFSEISYGSNGLNSRVGLGSFVDPNLSGGVINNTAESLLKAVMINNEEHIHYPKLDVDFFIFRASEADVEGNISMSKESASFTSMEQILATKRLGGKVVVEVAKISEKASVQDVSIPSGLIDYIIVNNEEITYPTYGHSDDLNKLNIPISENRLDIARTAYEVFDQSGSTVNFGIGISALIPRVAKFGESHISVESGLISGLPLEGLSFGHVENPLIELSQLNLFSMYEAQGIDTTFLGFVEIDKQGRVNASRIGNSWTGIGGFLNIAYSAKVIVFCGILGTRKSS
;
A
#
# COMPACT_ATOMS: atom_id res chain seq x y z
N MET A 1 -22.45 4.10 13.66
CA MET A 1 -22.05 2.68 13.67
C MET A 1 -23.27 1.77 13.64
N LYS A 2 -23.29 0.80 12.71
CA LYS A 2 -24.25 -0.31 12.64
C LYS A 2 -23.49 -1.59 12.31
N ILE A 3 -23.81 -2.69 12.99
CA ILE A 3 -23.34 -4.02 12.60
C ILE A 3 -24.28 -4.52 11.49
N ILE A 4 -23.74 -4.83 10.32
CA ILE A 4 -24.51 -5.31 9.17
C ILE A 4 -23.87 -6.55 8.55
N SER A 5 -24.61 -7.29 7.73
CA SER A 5 -24.05 -8.41 6.98
C SER A 5 -23.30 -7.93 5.74
N LYS A 6 -22.42 -8.77 5.18
CA LYS A 6 -21.72 -8.47 3.92
C LYS A 6 -22.71 -8.27 2.76
N GLU A 7 -23.82 -9.02 2.72
CA GLU A 7 -24.84 -8.92 1.68
C GLU A 7 -25.61 -7.59 1.77
N HIS A 8 -25.83 -7.08 2.99
CA HIS A 8 -26.39 -5.75 3.17
C HIS A 8 -25.39 -4.71 2.64
N PHE A 9 -24.12 -4.79 3.05
CA PHE A 9 -23.11 -3.84 2.62
C PHE A 9 -22.99 -3.76 1.10
N VAL A 10 -22.91 -4.90 0.40
CA VAL A 10 -22.76 -4.92 -1.06
C VAL A 10 -23.94 -4.27 -1.78
N LYS A 11 -25.16 -4.34 -1.23
CA LYS A 11 -26.33 -3.62 -1.78
C LYS A 11 -26.24 -2.10 -1.63
N LEU A 12 -25.42 -1.60 -0.70
CA LEU A 12 -25.16 -0.17 -0.54
C LEU A 12 -24.18 0.33 -1.61
N VAL A 13 -23.27 -0.51 -2.08
CA VAL A 13 -22.32 -0.18 -3.13
C VAL A 13 -23.07 -0.06 -4.45
N GLN A 14 -23.13 1.15 -4.99
CA GLN A 14 -23.79 1.42 -6.27
C GLN A 14 -22.80 1.25 -7.43
N PRO A 15 -23.28 1.10 -8.68
CA PRO A 15 -22.43 1.27 -9.84
C PRO A 15 -21.67 2.60 -9.79
N GLU A 16 -20.44 2.60 -10.30
CA GLU A 16 -19.53 3.76 -10.30
C GLU A 16 -19.09 4.30 -8.93
N SER A 17 -19.45 3.63 -7.82
CA SER A 17 -18.93 3.98 -6.50
C SER A 17 -17.40 3.94 -6.47
N THR A 18 -16.82 4.89 -5.74
CA THR A 18 -15.38 4.96 -5.47
C THR A 18 -15.06 4.28 -4.15
N LEU A 19 -14.33 3.17 -4.23
CA LEU A 19 -13.91 2.37 -3.09
C LEU A 19 -12.45 2.64 -2.77
N LEU A 20 -12.20 3.23 -1.60
CA LEU A 20 -10.88 3.27 -1.00
C LEU A 20 -10.64 1.95 -0.25
N ILE A 21 -9.66 1.17 -0.68
CA ILE A 21 -9.32 -0.12 -0.07
C ILE A 21 -8.11 0.06 0.84
N GLY A 22 -8.27 -0.34 2.10
CA GLY A 22 -7.22 -0.34 3.12
C GLY A 22 -6.29 -1.55 3.02
N GLY A 23 -5.28 -1.53 3.88
CA GLY A 23 -4.23 -2.54 3.95
C GLY A 23 -3.00 -2.16 3.12
N PHE A 24 -2.00 -3.04 3.16
CA PHE A 24 -0.68 -2.77 2.58
C PHE A 24 -0.06 -4.05 2.02
N GLY A 25 0.12 -4.14 0.71
CA GLY A 25 0.82 -5.25 0.03
C GLY A 25 0.14 -6.60 0.25
N CYS A 26 0.52 -7.33 1.29
CA CYS A 26 -0.09 -8.62 1.66
C CYS A 26 -0.66 -8.62 3.09
N CYS A 27 -0.83 -7.45 3.68
CA CYS A 27 -1.26 -7.24 5.06
C CYS A 27 -2.61 -6.51 5.12
N GLY A 28 -3.49 -6.93 6.04
CA GLY A 28 -4.73 -6.21 6.36
C GLY A 28 -5.78 -6.15 5.24
N SER A 29 -5.83 -7.16 4.36
CA SER A 29 -6.84 -7.21 3.28
C SER A 29 -8.26 -7.47 3.83
N PRO A 30 -9.28 -6.69 3.43
CA PRO A 30 -10.69 -6.95 3.74
C PRO A 30 -11.29 -8.00 2.78
N ASP A 31 -10.71 -9.20 2.75
CA ASP A 31 -11.05 -10.26 1.79
C ASP A 31 -12.52 -10.68 1.86
N PHE A 32 -13.15 -10.67 3.04
CA PHE A 32 -14.54 -11.06 3.20
C PHE A 32 -15.46 -10.15 2.40
N LEU A 33 -15.21 -8.84 2.46
CA LEU A 33 -15.98 -7.83 1.74
C LEU A 33 -15.66 -7.83 0.25
N LEU A 34 -14.39 -8.00 -0.13
CA LEU A 34 -13.99 -8.07 -1.54
C LEU A 34 -14.59 -9.30 -2.25
N ARG A 35 -14.64 -10.46 -1.57
CA ARG A 35 -15.35 -11.65 -2.08
C ARG A 35 -16.84 -11.39 -2.23
N ALA A 36 -17.47 -10.73 -1.26
CA ALA A 36 -18.90 -10.42 -1.32
C ALA A 36 -19.24 -9.52 -2.53
N ILE A 37 -18.42 -8.51 -2.82
CA ILE A 37 -18.56 -7.65 -4.00
C ILE A 37 -18.45 -8.47 -5.28
N LYS A 38 -17.43 -9.33 -5.37
CA LYS A 38 -17.24 -10.25 -6.50
C LYS A 38 -18.47 -11.15 -6.70
N GLU A 39 -18.94 -11.81 -5.66
CA GLU A 39 -20.07 -12.74 -5.70
C GLU A 39 -21.34 -12.04 -6.19
N SER A 40 -21.61 -10.83 -5.68
CA SER A 40 -22.75 -10.03 -6.13
C SER A 40 -22.64 -9.65 -7.61
N TYR A 41 -21.46 -9.21 -8.08
CA TYR A 41 -21.28 -8.89 -9.51
C TYR A 41 -21.49 -10.13 -10.39
N LEU A 42 -20.92 -11.27 -10.02
CA LEU A 42 -21.07 -12.50 -10.81
C LEU A 42 -22.51 -13.03 -10.85
N GLN A 43 -23.29 -12.80 -9.79
CA GLN A 43 -24.66 -13.28 -9.69
C GLN A 43 -25.70 -12.30 -10.25
N PHE A 44 -25.47 -10.99 -10.08
CA PHE A 44 -26.47 -9.95 -10.32
C PHE A 44 -26.01 -8.85 -11.26
N ASP A 45 -24.77 -8.91 -11.77
CA ASP A 45 -24.14 -7.87 -12.61
C ASP A 45 -24.07 -6.50 -11.92
N THR A 46 -24.06 -6.48 -10.58
CA THR A 46 -23.96 -5.26 -9.76
C THR A 46 -23.25 -5.52 -8.43
N PRO A 47 -22.42 -4.59 -7.92
CA PRO A 47 -22.05 -3.31 -8.55
C PRO A 47 -21.14 -3.54 -9.78
N HIS A 48 -21.03 -2.53 -10.64
CA HIS A 48 -20.14 -2.54 -11.79
C HIS A 48 -19.48 -1.17 -11.99
N SER A 49 -18.44 -1.13 -12.81
CA SER A 49 -17.72 0.10 -13.18
C SER A 49 -17.16 0.89 -11.99
N LEU A 50 -16.74 0.19 -10.93
CA LEU A 50 -16.20 0.77 -9.70
C LEU A 50 -14.88 1.49 -9.94
N ASN A 51 -14.67 2.60 -9.22
CA ASN A 51 -13.38 3.28 -9.16
C ASN A 51 -12.66 2.81 -7.89
N LEU A 52 -11.42 2.34 -8.00
CA LEU A 52 -10.65 1.92 -6.82
C LEU A 52 -9.56 2.94 -6.48
N MET A 53 -9.41 3.19 -5.20
CA MET A 53 -8.27 3.93 -4.66
C MET A 53 -7.57 3.07 -3.60
N PHE A 54 -6.25 3.07 -3.57
CA PHE A 54 -5.49 2.35 -2.55
C PHE A 54 -4.07 2.91 -2.43
N ILE A 55 -3.51 2.84 -1.22
CA ILE A 55 -2.10 3.20 -0.99
C ILE A 55 -1.20 2.12 -1.58
N SER A 56 -1.49 0.87 -1.24
CA SER A 56 -0.83 -0.31 -1.78
C SER A 56 -1.88 -1.38 -2.00
N ALA A 57 -2.00 -1.86 -3.23
CA ALA A 57 -2.99 -2.88 -3.58
C ALA A 57 -2.72 -4.15 -2.77
N VAL A 58 -3.70 -4.56 -1.96
CA VAL A 58 -3.61 -5.77 -1.17
C VAL A 58 -3.84 -7.01 -2.05
N GLY A 59 -2.95 -8.00 -1.94
CA GLY A 59 -3.07 -9.27 -2.67
C GLY A 59 -2.03 -10.32 -2.29
N ASP A 60 -2.20 -11.52 -2.83
CA ASP A 60 -1.36 -12.69 -2.56
C ASP A 60 -0.54 -13.17 -3.77
N LYS A 61 -0.47 -12.36 -4.84
CA LYS A 61 0.07 -12.73 -6.17
C LYS A 61 -0.72 -13.81 -6.91
N ASP A 62 -1.96 -14.10 -6.50
CA ASP A 62 -2.84 -15.01 -7.22
C ASP A 62 -4.30 -14.49 -7.23
N LEU A 63 -5.10 -14.87 -6.24
CA LEU A 63 -6.55 -14.68 -6.23
C LEU A 63 -7.03 -13.76 -5.11
N LYS A 64 -6.33 -13.67 -3.99
CA LYS A 64 -6.79 -12.95 -2.79
C LYS A 64 -6.58 -11.43 -2.89
N GLY A 65 -7.26 -10.69 -2.03
CA GLY A 65 -7.24 -9.24 -2.00
C GLY A 65 -7.98 -8.62 -3.17
N ILE A 66 -7.44 -7.54 -3.73
CA ILE A 66 -8.05 -6.83 -4.87
C ILE A 66 -8.14 -7.75 -6.10
N ASN A 67 -7.34 -8.82 -6.18
CA ASN A 67 -7.46 -9.83 -7.24
C ASN A 67 -8.85 -10.48 -7.29
N TYR A 68 -9.61 -10.53 -6.19
CA TYR A 68 -10.99 -11.04 -6.20
C TYR A 68 -11.90 -10.23 -7.11
N ILE A 69 -11.76 -8.91 -7.08
CA ILE A 69 -12.62 -7.96 -7.80
C ILE A 69 -11.98 -7.44 -9.09
N ALA A 70 -10.76 -7.89 -9.42
CA ALA A 70 -10.09 -7.61 -10.68
C ALA A 70 -10.75 -8.36 -11.85
N ILE A 71 -11.99 -7.97 -12.17
CA ILE A 71 -12.86 -8.54 -13.19
C ILE A 71 -13.24 -7.43 -14.17
N GLU A 72 -13.21 -7.75 -15.46
CA GLU A 72 -13.66 -6.84 -16.53
C GLU A 72 -15.14 -6.46 -16.31
N GLY A 73 -15.44 -5.16 -16.46
CA GLY A 73 -16.76 -4.58 -16.20
C GLY A 73 -17.01 -4.24 -14.72
N LEU A 74 -16.42 -4.97 -13.77
CA LEU A 74 -16.55 -4.66 -12.33
C LEU A 74 -15.74 -3.42 -11.94
N ILE A 75 -14.50 -3.30 -12.44
CA ILE A 75 -13.63 -2.14 -12.21
C ILE A 75 -13.60 -1.29 -13.48
N LYS A 76 -13.68 0.03 -13.31
CA LYS A 76 -13.54 1.04 -14.36
C LYS A 76 -12.18 1.74 -14.30
N SER A 77 -11.75 2.14 -13.11
CA SER A 77 -10.52 2.91 -12.91
C SER A 77 -9.79 2.59 -11.62
N THR A 78 -8.51 2.92 -11.55
CA THR A 78 -7.68 2.78 -10.35
C THR A 78 -6.75 3.97 -10.12
N VAL A 79 -6.60 4.39 -8.86
CA VAL A 79 -5.55 5.32 -8.40
C VAL A 79 -4.80 4.67 -7.24
N GLY A 80 -3.54 4.33 -7.47
CA GLY A 80 -2.80 3.42 -6.60
C GLY A 80 -1.34 3.78 -6.39
N GLY A 81 -0.74 3.38 -5.26
CA GLY A 81 0.71 3.52 -5.03
C GLY A 81 1.53 2.32 -5.49
N PHE A 82 1.02 1.11 -5.26
CA PHE A 82 1.69 -0.15 -5.57
C PHE A 82 0.69 -1.21 -6.03
N TYR A 83 1.05 -2.01 -7.04
CA TYR A 83 0.20 -3.00 -7.72
C TYR A 83 0.80 -4.42 -7.69
N GLY A 84 2.03 -4.59 -7.21
CA GLY A 84 2.85 -5.79 -7.45
C GLY A 84 2.36 -7.11 -6.83
N PHE A 85 1.34 -7.09 -5.96
CA PHE A 85 0.68 -8.30 -5.44
C PHE A 85 -0.64 -8.64 -6.15
N CYS A 86 -1.02 -7.86 -7.17
CA CYS A 86 -2.29 -7.98 -7.87
C CYS A 86 -2.11 -8.25 -9.38
N PRO A 87 -1.66 -9.44 -9.78
CA PRO A 87 -1.42 -9.77 -11.19
C PRO A 87 -2.70 -9.76 -12.03
N ARG A 88 -3.87 -10.07 -11.44
CA ARG A 88 -5.15 -9.99 -12.16
C ARG A 88 -5.52 -8.54 -12.49
N LEU A 89 -5.31 -7.63 -11.54
CA LEU A 89 -5.49 -6.20 -11.77
C LEU A 89 -4.50 -5.70 -12.83
N SER A 90 -3.23 -6.09 -12.73
CA SER A 90 -2.20 -5.76 -13.72
C SER A 90 -2.61 -6.24 -15.12
N THR A 91 -3.22 -7.43 -15.23
CA THR A 91 -3.72 -7.96 -16.51
C THR A 91 -4.81 -7.06 -17.12
N LEU A 92 -5.72 -6.51 -16.31
CA LEU A 92 -6.74 -5.56 -16.82
C LEU A 92 -6.11 -4.27 -17.33
N ILE A 93 -5.09 -3.76 -16.62
CA ILE A 93 -4.35 -2.55 -16.98
C ILE A 93 -3.59 -2.77 -18.30
N ASP A 94 -2.87 -3.88 -18.42
CA ASP A 94 -2.06 -4.23 -19.59
C ASP A 94 -2.93 -4.44 -20.83
N LYS A 95 -4.12 -5.04 -20.64
CA LYS A 95 -5.13 -5.20 -21.70
C LYS A 95 -5.92 -3.92 -22.00
N LYS A 96 -5.63 -2.81 -21.31
CA LYS A 96 -6.31 -1.52 -21.48
C LYS A 96 -7.82 -1.59 -21.24
N LEU A 97 -8.25 -2.48 -20.34
CA LEU A 97 -9.66 -2.67 -19.99
C LEU A 97 -10.12 -1.68 -18.91
N ILE A 98 -9.17 -1.08 -18.18
CA ILE A 98 -9.44 -0.09 -17.13
C ILE A 98 -8.49 1.11 -17.25
N GLU A 99 -8.91 2.24 -16.70
CA GLU A 99 -8.04 3.40 -16.46
C GLU A 99 -7.15 3.16 -15.24
N ALA A 100 -5.88 3.58 -15.31
CA ALA A 100 -4.96 3.36 -14.21
C ALA A 100 -3.94 4.48 -14.02
N HIS A 101 -3.89 4.99 -12.79
CA HIS A 101 -2.97 6.02 -12.33
C HIS A 101 -2.12 5.46 -11.19
N ASN A 102 -0.82 5.70 -11.27
CA ASN A 102 0.12 5.35 -10.24
C ASN A 102 0.74 6.62 -9.64
N TRP A 103 0.35 6.92 -8.41
CA TRP A 103 0.95 7.98 -7.61
C TRP A 103 2.04 7.41 -6.69
N PRO A 104 2.99 8.21 -6.19
CA PRO A 104 3.94 7.72 -5.20
C PRO A 104 3.22 7.26 -3.93
N LEU A 105 3.56 6.09 -3.40
CA LEU A 105 2.88 5.52 -2.23
C LEU A 105 2.92 6.45 -1.02
N GLY A 106 4.07 7.09 -0.77
CA GLY A 106 4.26 7.97 0.38
C GLY A 106 3.55 9.32 0.26
N ILE A 107 2.97 9.65 -0.90
CA ILE A 107 2.10 10.83 -1.05
C ILE A 107 0.75 10.63 -0.35
N PHE A 108 0.20 9.41 -0.40
CA PHE A 108 -1.16 9.15 0.08
C PHE A 108 -1.40 9.49 1.56
N PRO A 109 -0.50 9.16 2.52
CA PRO A 109 -0.74 9.47 3.92
C PRO A 109 -0.93 10.96 4.18
N ARG A 110 -0.04 11.80 3.64
CA ARG A 110 -0.18 13.25 3.75
C ARG A 110 -1.38 13.75 2.95
N TYR A 111 -1.62 13.21 1.76
CA TYR A 111 -2.79 13.56 0.94
C TYR A 111 -4.11 13.37 1.69
N PHE A 112 -4.30 12.23 2.37
CA PHE A 112 -5.51 11.98 3.16
C PHE A 112 -5.58 12.90 4.39
N SER A 113 -4.44 13.15 5.05
CA SER A 113 -4.36 14.12 6.15
C SER A 113 -4.82 15.52 5.70
N GLU A 114 -4.30 16.03 4.59
CA GLU A 114 -4.67 17.33 4.02
C GLU A 114 -6.17 17.41 3.65
N ILE A 115 -6.72 16.36 3.03
CA ILE A 115 -8.15 16.29 2.72
C ILE A 115 -8.99 16.33 3.99
N SER A 116 -8.56 15.67 5.07
CA SER A 116 -9.29 15.70 6.35
C SER A 116 -9.42 17.12 6.92
N TYR A 117 -8.41 17.97 6.71
CA TYR A 117 -8.43 19.40 7.06
C TYR A 117 -9.26 20.25 6.08
N GLY A 118 -9.66 19.70 4.94
CA GLY A 118 -10.49 20.37 3.94
C GLY A 118 -9.71 20.91 2.74
N SER A 119 -8.43 20.54 2.59
CA SER A 119 -7.64 20.91 1.42
C SER A 119 -8.24 20.28 0.14
N ASN A 120 -8.07 20.96 -1.00
CA ASN A 120 -8.55 20.47 -2.31
C ASN A 120 -7.59 19.46 -2.98
N GLY A 121 -6.67 18.89 -2.21
CA GLY A 121 -5.58 18.05 -2.70
C GLY A 121 -4.30 18.36 -1.93
N LEU A 122 -3.18 17.84 -2.46
CA LEU A 122 -1.84 18.03 -1.90
C LEU A 122 -0.90 18.56 -2.98
N ASN A 123 -0.10 19.56 -2.65
CA ASN A 123 1.02 20.00 -3.48
C ASN A 123 2.31 19.40 -2.96
N SER A 124 3.07 18.71 -3.81
CA SER A 124 4.35 18.10 -3.45
C SER A 124 5.33 18.10 -4.63
N ARG A 125 6.61 18.14 -4.32
CA ARG A 125 7.70 18.01 -5.30
C ARG A 125 8.06 16.56 -5.61
N VAL A 126 7.61 15.61 -4.77
CA VAL A 126 7.85 14.18 -4.99
C VAL A 126 7.15 13.76 -6.29
N GLY A 127 7.93 13.20 -7.21
CA GLY A 127 7.47 12.75 -8.52
C GLY A 127 7.90 13.62 -9.70
N LEU A 128 8.37 14.85 -9.46
CA LEU A 128 8.90 15.72 -10.53
C LEU A 128 10.08 15.04 -11.25
N GLY A 129 10.11 15.18 -12.58
CA GLY A 129 11.11 14.54 -13.44
C GLY A 129 10.96 13.01 -13.60
N SER A 130 9.94 12.40 -13.01
CA SER A 130 9.60 10.98 -13.18
C SER A 130 8.36 10.81 -14.07
N PHE A 131 7.94 9.57 -14.36
CA PHE A 131 6.69 9.34 -15.11
C PHE A 131 5.43 9.90 -14.40
N VAL A 132 5.52 10.17 -13.09
CA VAL A 132 4.45 10.82 -12.31
C VAL A 132 4.29 12.30 -12.67
N ASP A 133 5.36 12.93 -13.19
CA ASP A 133 5.35 14.34 -13.57
C ASP A 133 4.24 14.61 -14.62
N PRO A 134 3.34 15.59 -14.37
CA PRO A 134 2.28 15.99 -15.29
C PRO A 134 2.77 16.39 -16.68
N ASN A 135 4.01 16.89 -16.79
CA ASN A 135 4.62 17.25 -18.06
C ASN A 135 5.15 16.03 -18.84
N LEU A 136 5.11 14.83 -18.23
CA LEU A 136 5.49 13.55 -18.81
C LEU A 136 4.26 12.64 -18.96
N SER A 137 4.18 11.54 -18.21
CA SER A 137 3.01 10.63 -18.24
C SER A 137 1.93 11.02 -17.23
N GLY A 138 2.22 11.93 -16.30
CA GLY A 138 1.29 12.36 -15.26
C GLY A 138 0.75 11.21 -14.41
N GLY A 139 1.57 10.16 -14.21
CA GLY A 139 1.22 8.97 -13.45
C GLY A 139 0.32 7.97 -14.19
N VAL A 140 -0.06 8.21 -15.45
CA VAL A 140 -0.90 7.27 -16.22
C VAL A 140 -0.03 6.09 -16.70
N ILE A 141 -0.46 4.84 -16.43
CA ILE A 141 0.37 3.64 -16.68
C ILE A 141 -0.01 2.82 -17.94
N ASN A 142 -1.13 3.09 -18.61
CA ASN A 142 -1.52 2.36 -19.83
C ASN A 142 -2.07 3.25 -20.96
N ASN A 143 -1.90 4.58 -20.84
CA ASN A 143 -2.36 5.60 -21.78
C ASN A 143 -3.87 5.48 -22.12
N THR A 144 -4.68 4.98 -21.20
CA THR A 144 -6.14 4.90 -21.37
C THR A 144 -6.88 6.06 -20.72
N ALA A 145 -6.17 6.95 -20.02
CA ALA A 145 -6.74 8.08 -19.28
C ALA A 145 -5.91 9.36 -19.48
N GLU A 146 -6.54 10.50 -19.20
CA GLU A 146 -5.81 11.75 -18.98
C GLU A 146 -5.18 11.75 -17.57
N SER A 147 -4.13 12.55 -17.39
CA SER A 147 -3.55 12.71 -16.06
C SER A 147 -4.50 13.48 -15.15
N LEU A 148 -4.65 12.98 -13.93
CA LEU A 148 -5.32 13.71 -12.85
C LEU A 148 -4.41 14.80 -12.24
N LEU A 149 -3.10 14.70 -12.45
CA LEU A 149 -2.11 15.54 -11.81
C LEU A 149 -1.89 16.82 -12.61
N LYS A 150 -1.56 17.92 -11.92
CA LYS A 150 -1.29 19.22 -12.55
C LYS A 150 0.04 19.79 -12.05
N ALA A 151 0.83 20.36 -12.96
CA ALA A 151 1.98 21.15 -12.56
C ALA A 151 1.50 22.51 -12.04
N VAL A 152 2.01 22.94 -10.88
CA VAL A 152 1.66 24.21 -10.25
C VAL A 152 2.92 24.91 -9.73
N MET A 153 2.94 26.24 -9.76
CA MET A 153 4.02 27.05 -9.20
C MET A 153 3.59 27.63 -7.85
N ILE A 154 4.38 27.36 -6.81
CA ILE A 154 4.18 27.90 -5.46
C ILE A 154 5.47 28.57 -5.03
N ASN A 155 5.43 29.88 -4.76
CA ASN A 155 6.62 30.66 -4.38
C ASN A 155 7.81 30.48 -5.35
N ASN A 156 7.54 30.44 -6.66
CA ASN A 156 8.52 30.20 -7.73
C ASN A 156 9.16 28.80 -7.72
N GLU A 157 8.56 27.84 -7.01
CA GLU A 157 8.94 26.44 -7.05
C GLU A 157 7.86 25.59 -7.71
N GLU A 158 8.28 24.77 -8.67
CA GLU A 158 7.40 23.80 -9.32
C GLU A 158 7.01 22.68 -8.35
N HIS A 159 5.73 22.34 -8.36
CA HIS A 159 5.12 21.27 -7.58
C HIS A 159 4.13 20.49 -8.47
N ILE A 160 3.89 19.25 -8.08
CA ILE A 160 2.77 18.45 -8.58
C ILE A 160 1.59 18.67 -7.63
N HIS A 161 0.45 19.06 -8.18
CA HIS A 161 -0.83 19.05 -7.49
C HIS A 161 -1.51 17.69 -7.68
N TYR A 162 -1.64 16.97 -6.57
CA TYR A 162 -2.43 15.74 -6.42
C TYR A 162 -3.85 16.13 -5.97
N PRO A 163 -4.84 16.20 -6.88
CA PRO A 163 -6.15 16.75 -6.55
C PRO A 163 -6.93 15.80 -5.65
N LYS A 164 -7.82 16.34 -4.80
CA LYS A 164 -8.75 15.49 -4.06
C LYS A 164 -9.65 14.71 -5.02
N LEU A 165 -9.91 13.46 -4.68
CA LEU A 165 -10.84 12.56 -5.34
C LEU A 165 -11.96 12.20 -4.35
N ASP A 166 -13.16 11.96 -4.87
CA ASP A 166 -14.29 11.52 -4.06
C ASP A 166 -14.06 10.08 -3.55
N VAL A 167 -14.62 9.76 -2.38
CA VAL A 167 -14.57 8.42 -1.79
C VAL A 167 -15.93 8.12 -1.21
N ASP A 168 -16.64 7.15 -1.80
CA ASP A 168 -17.96 6.73 -1.31
C ASP A 168 -17.81 5.79 -0.11
N PHE A 169 -16.86 4.87 -0.19
CA PHE A 169 -16.59 3.90 0.87
C PHE A 169 -15.11 3.74 1.13
N PHE A 170 -14.69 3.84 2.39
CA PHE A 170 -13.42 3.29 2.85
C PHE A 170 -13.67 1.93 3.47
N ILE A 171 -13.07 0.91 2.87
CA ILE A 171 -13.19 -0.48 3.28
C ILE A 171 -11.83 -0.95 3.79
N PHE A 172 -11.78 -1.34 5.05
CA PHE A 172 -10.55 -1.85 5.65
C PHE A 172 -10.85 -2.98 6.64
N ARG A 173 -9.79 -3.58 7.15
CA ARG A 173 -9.87 -4.65 8.13
C ARG A 173 -9.21 -4.24 9.45
N ALA A 174 -9.76 -4.76 10.54
CA ALA A 174 -9.16 -4.72 11.86
C ALA A 174 -9.35 -6.06 12.59
N SER A 175 -8.70 -6.21 13.75
CA SER A 175 -8.68 -7.48 14.47
C SER A 175 -10.02 -7.76 15.15
N GLU A 176 -10.55 -6.79 15.86
CA GLU A 176 -11.81 -6.91 16.59
C GLU A 176 -12.48 -5.55 16.77
N ALA A 177 -13.80 -5.58 16.95
CA ALA A 177 -14.57 -4.45 17.47
C ALA A 177 -15.14 -4.82 18.83
N ASP A 178 -15.18 -3.90 19.78
CA ASP A 178 -15.85 -4.15 21.05
C ASP A 178 -17.38 -3.93 20.96
N VAL A 179 -18.08 -4.25 22.04
CA VAL A 179 -19.54 -4.04 22.16
C VAL A 179 -19.99 -2.57 22.02
N GLU A 180 -19.08 -1.60 22.17
CA GLU A 180 -19.35 -0.16 21.94
C GLU A 180 -18.99 0.27 20.51
N GLY A 181 -18.43 -0.64 19.70
CA GLY A 181 -18.01 -0.45 18.33
C GLY A 181 -16.62 0.19 18.18
N ASN A 182 -15.84 0.28 19.25
CA ASN A 182 -14.45 0.71 19.16
C ASN A 182 -13.62 -0.39 18.50
N ILE A 183 -12.64 0.01 17.69
CA ILE A 183 -11.87 -0.93 16.88
C ILE A 183 -10.48 -1.11 17.49
N SER A 184 -10.06 -2.36 17.62
CA SER A 184 -8.68 -2.73 17.92
C SER A 184 -7.98 -3.30 16.69
N MET A 185 -6.78 -2.80 16.41
CA MET A 185 -5.88 -3.32 15.36
C MET A 185 -4.69 -4.09 15.95
N SER A 186 -4.77 -4.48 17.22
CA SER A 186 -3.67 -5.09 18.00
C SER A 186 -3.09 -6.39 17.43
N LYS A 187 -3.81 -7.10 16.56
CA LYS A 187 -3.33 -8.31 15.88
C LYS A 187 -3.11 -8.10 14.37
N GLU A 188 -3.31 -6.89 13.87
CA GLU A 188 -2.95 -6.56 12.50
C GLU A 188 -1.44 -6.36 12.39
N SER A 189 -0.92 -6.37 11.17
CA SER A 189 0.51 -6.14 10.95
C SER A 189 0.95 -4.72 11.33
N ALA A 190 0.09 -3.74 11.08
CA ALA A 190 0.19 -2.35 11.49
C ALA A 190 -1.18 -1.67 11.26
N SER A 191 -1.35 -0.47 11.81
CA SER A 191 -2.48 0.42 11.57
C SER A 191 -2.40 1.17 10.22
N PHE A 192 -1.21 1.21 9.61
CA PHE A 192 -0.93 1.84 8.31
C PHE A 192 -1.30 3.34 8.27
N THR A 193 -2.25 3.71 7.41
CA THR A 193 -2.81 5.06 7.22
C THR A 193 -4.31 5.08 7.55
N SER A 194 -4.79 4.11 8.34
CA SER A 194 -6.22 3.89 8.50
C SER A 194 -6.93 5.12 9.08
N MET A 195 -6.32 5.82 10.04
CA MET A 195 -6.92 7.01 10.66
C MET A 195 -7.07 8.15 9.65
N GLU A 196 -6.04 8.45 8.86
CA GLU A 196 -6.10 9.51 7.86
C GLU A 196 -7.12 9.19 6.76
N GLN A 197 -7.17 7.93 6.31
CA GLN A 197 -8.16 7.46 5.32
C GLN A 197 -9.60 7.59 5.86
N ILE A 198 -9.83 7.25 7.12
CA ILE A 198 -11.12 7.41 7.81
C ILE A 198 -11.56 8.87 7.84
N LEU A 199 -10.67 9.76 8.30
CA LEU A 199 -11.00 11.17 8.46
C LEU A 199 -11.23 11.85 7.10
N ALA A 200 -10.41 11.54 6.10
CA ALA A 200 -10.60 12.01 4.73
C ALA A 200 -11.95 11.53 4.15
N THR A 201 -12.25 10.24 4.29
CA THR A 201 -13.51 9.65 3.80
C THR A 201 -14.72 10.33 4.43
N LYS A 202 -14.71 10.54 5.76
CA LYS A 202 -15.79 11.25 6.45
C LYS A 202 -15.91 12.70 6.00
N ARG A 203 -14.79 13.39 5.78
CA ARG A 203 -14.77 14.77 5.29
C ARG A 203 -15.38 14.88 3.89
N LEU A 204 -15.21 13.86 3.05
CA LEU A 204 -15.81 13.76 1.72
C LEU A 204 -17.27 13.30 1.75
N GLY A 205 -17.83 12.99 2.93
CA GLY A 205 -19.20 12.50 3.07
C GLY A 205 -19.38 10.99 2.84
N GLY A 206 -18.29 10.27 2.55
CA GLY A 206 -18.26 8.83 2.40
C GLY A 206 -18.48 8.07 3.69
N LYS A 207 -18.55 6.73 3.57
CA LYS A 207 -18.82 5.81 4.68
C LYS A 207 -17.61 4.96 5.01
N VAL A 208 -17.37 4.77 6.30
CA VAL A 208 -16.28 3.95 6.82
C VAL A 208 -16.81 2.58 7.19
N VAL A 209 -16.25 1.55 6.56
CA VAL A 209 -16.68 0.16 6.63
C VAL A 209 -15.49 -0.67 7.11
N VAL A 210 -15.67 -1.38 8.23
CA VAL A 210 -14.63 -2.23 8.79
C VAL A 210 -15.07 -3.68 8.84
N GLU A 211 -14.23 -4.55 8.27
CA GLU A 211 -14.27 -5.98 8.51
C GLU A 211 -13.51 -6.30 9.80
N VAL A 212 -14.12 -7.07 10.70
CA VAL A 212 -13.48 -7.54 11.95
C VAL A 212 -13.63 -9.05 12.11
N ALA A 213 -12.67 -9.71 12.76
CA ALA A 213 -12.74 -11.14 12.98
C ALA A 213 -13.80 -11.53 14.03
N LYS A 214 -14.09 -10.66 15.00
CA LYS A 214 -15.10 -10.90 16.04
C LYS A 214 -15.54 -9.61 16.72
N ILE A 215 -16.63 -9.73 17.49
CA ILE A 215 -17.00 -8.75 18.51
C ILE A 215 -16.44 -9.19 19.87
N SER A 216 -15.69 -8.34 20.54
CA SER A 216 -15.12 -8.57 21.87
C SER A 216 -15.93 -7.87 22.97
N GLU A 217 -15.59 -8.15 24.23
CA GLU A 217 -15.98 -7.27 25.33
C GLU A 217 -15.35 -5.88 25.17
N LYS A 218 -15.79 -4.92 25.99
CA LYS A 218 -15.28 -3.54 25.99
C LYS A 218 -13.74 -3.52 26.05
N ALA A 219 -13.12 -2.90 25.06
CA ALA A 219 -11.67 -2.81 24.99
C ALA A 219 -11.12 -1.84 26.05
N SER A 220 -9.89 -2.08 26.50
CA SER A 220 -9.18 -1.09 27.31
C SER A 220 -8.83 0.13 26.44
N VAL A 221 -8.65 1.30 27.06
CA VAL A 221 -8.32 2.54 26.32
C VAL A 221 -7.02 2.38 25.51
N GLN A 222 -6.08 1.59 26.02
CA GLN A 222 -4.79 1.32 25.37
C GLN A 222 -4.93 0.42 24.13
N ASP A 223 -5.97 -0.41 24.06
CA ASP A 223 -6.20 -1.35 22.96
C ASP A 223 -7.09 -0.76 21.85
N VAL A 224 -7.73 0.39 22.09
CA VAL A 224 -8.57 1.08 21.11
C VAL A 224 -7.70 1.86 20.14
N SER A 225 -7.72 1.44 18.87
CA SER A 225 -7.03 2.13 17.78
C SER A 225 -7.92 3.17 17.11
N ILE A 226 -9.23 2.89 16.96
CA ILE A 226 -10.19 3.80 16.33
C ILE A 226 -11.47 3.87 17.17
N PRO A 227 -11.94 5.07 17.55
CA PRO A 227 -13.18 5.22 18.30
C PRO A 227 -14.41 4.92 17.44
N SER A 228 -15.46 4.35 18.06
CA SER A 228 -16.68 3.90 17.36
C SER A 228 -17.41 4.99 16.58
N GLY A 229 -17.31 6.26 17.01
CA GLY A 229 -17.89 7.41 16.31
C GLY A 229 -17.35 7.62 14.89
N LEU A 230 -16.20 7.05 14.58
CA LEU A 230 -15.60 7.11 13.24
C LEU A 230 -16.04 5.98 12.31
N ILE A 231 -16.82 5.00 12.80
CA ILE A 231 -17.24 3.84 12.02
C ILE A 231 -18.71 3.94 11.64
N ASP A 232 -19.00 3.79 10.35
CA ASP A 232 -20.38 3.73 9.85
C ASP A 232 -20.91 2.30 9.93
N TYR A 233 -20.14 1.33 9.44
CA TYR A 233 -20.54 -0.08 9.35
C TYR A 233 -19.45 -1.04 9.85
N ILE A 234 -19.86 -2.02 10.65
CA ILE A 234 -19.02 -3.14 11.09
C ILE A 234 -19.57 -4.42 10.47
N ILE A 235 -18.71 -5.23 9.86
CA ILE A 235 -19.04 -6.55 9.32
C ILE A 235 -18.14 -7.57 10.01
N VAL A 236 -18.75 -8.59 10.59
CA VAL A 236 -18.02 -9.64 11.32
C VAL A 236 -17.75 -10.81 10.38
N ASN A 237 -16.48 -11.14 10.18
CA ASN A 237 -16.03 -12.29 9.39
C ASN A 237 -16.08 -13.56 10.25
N ASN A 238 -17.18 -14.30 10.14
CA ASN A 238 -17.39 -15.56 10.86
C ASN A 238 -16.99 -16.80 10.02
N GLU A 239 -16.48 -16.61 8.81
CA GLU A 239 -16.28 -17.70 7.84
C GLU A 239 -14.84 -18.20 7.78
N GLU A 240 -13.85 -17.34 8.06
CA GLU A 240 -12.45 -17.65 7.79
C GLU A 240 -11.53 -17.27 8.94
N ILE A 241 -10.46 -18.06 9.10
CA ILE A 241 -9.35 -17.69 9.97
C ILE A 241 -8.62 -16.52 9.33
N THR A 242 -8.52 -15.44 10.08
CA THR A 242 -7.90 -14.20 9.67
C THR A 242 -6.45 -14.14 10.17
N TYR A 243 -5.50 -13.92 9.27
CA TYR A 243 -4.08 -13.79 9.60
C TYR A 243 -3.58 -12.34 9.40
N PRO A 244 -2.51 -11.89 10.11
CA PRO A 244 -1.98 -10.53 9.96
C PRO A 244 -1.43 -10.25 8.54
N THR A 245 -0.93 -11.30 7.88
CA THR A 245 -0.50 -11.31 6.48
C THR A 245 -0.94 -12.61 5.82
N TYR A 246 -0.92 -12.65 4.48
CA TYR A 246 -1.13 -13.91 3.76
C TYR A 246 -0.06 -14.96 4.05
N GLY A 247 1.18 -14.56 4.29
CA GLY A 247 2.28 -15.49 4.59
C GLY A 247 2.07 -16.26 5.88
N HIS A 248 1.38 -15.69 6.88
CA HIS A 248 1.09 -16.35 8.15
C HIS A 248 0.01 -17.44 8.05
N SER A 249 -0.66 -17.59 6.91
CA SER A 249 -1.61 -18.68 6.68
C SER A 249 -0.91 -20.05 6.70
N ASP A 250 -1.49 -21.04 7.38
CA ASP A 250 -0.93 -22.40 7.48
C ASP A 250 -0.73 -23.08 6.12
N ASP A 251 -1.56 -22.73 5.13
CA ASP A 251 -1.47 -23.25 3.77
C ASP A 251 -0.31 -22.62 2.99
N LEU A 252 0.01 -21.34 3.27
CA LEU A 252 1.01 -20.55 2.54
C LEU A 252 2.38 -20.52 3.23
N ASN A 253 2.44 -20.72 4.55
CA ASN A 253 3.67 -20.91 5.33
C ASN A 253 4.51 -22.10 4.83
N LYS A 254 3.89 -23.05 4.09
CA LYS A 254 4.57 -24.22 3.51
C LYS A 254 5.33 -23.90 2.21
N LEU A 255 5.12 -22.74 1.61
CA LEU A 255 5.83 -22.27 0.41
C LEU A 255 7.19 -21.65 0.79
N ASN A 256 8.05 -22.39 1.49
CA ASN A 256 9.43 -21.96 1.73
C ASN A 256 10.22 -22.04 0.42
N ILE A 257 10.20 -20.97 -0.36
CA ILE A 257 11.05 -20.83 -1.55
C ILE A 257 12.49 -20.61 -1.06
N PRO A 258 13.44 -21.53 -1.35
CA PRO A 258 14.82 -21.36 -0.91
C PRO A 258 15.42 -20.06 -1.47
N ILE A 259 16.02 -19.26 -0.60
CA ILE A 259 16.76 -18.07 -1.01
C ILE A 259 18.08 -18.56 -1.63
N SER A 260 18.34 -18.18 -2.88
CA SER A 260 19.58 -18.55 -3.57
C SER A 260 20.81 -17.89 -2.93
N GLU A 261 21.93 -18.61 -2.80
CA GLU A 261 23.17 -18.08 -2.22
C GLU A 261 23.65 -16.80 -2.93
N ASN A 262 23.55 -16.73 -4.26
CA ASN A 262 23.91 -15.53 -5.03
C ASN A 262 23.15 -14.27 -4.55
N ARG A 263 21.87 -14.40 -4.18
CA ARG A 263 21.10 -13.26 -3.63
C ARG A 263 21.57 -12.86 -2.23
N LEU A 264 22.02 -13.82 -1.42
CA LEU A 264 22.60 -13.55 -0.10
C LEU A 264 23.97 -12.88 -0.23
N ASP A 265 24.80 -13.28 -1.19
CA ASP A 265 26.10 -12.66 -1.46
C ASP A 265 25.95 -11.20 -1.90
N ILE A 266 24.98 -10.89 -2.76
CA ILE A 266 24.67 -9.51 -3.13
C ILE A 266 24.22 -8.71 -1.91
N ALA A 267 23.40 -9.30 -1.03
CA ALA A 267 22.97 -8.63 0.20
C ALA A 267 24.14 -8.36 1.17
N ARG A 268 25.06 -9.33 1.33
CA ARG A 268 26.30 -9.16 2.11
C ARG A 268 27.17 -8.04 1.54
N THR A 269 27.39 -8.07 0.22
CA THR A 269 28.19 -7.05 -0.49
C THR A 269 27.57 -5.66 -0.38
N ALA A 270 26.24 -5.55 -0.53
CA ALA A 270 25.53 -4.28 -0.38
C ALA A 270 25.73 -3.70 1.03
N TYR A 271 25.73 -4.54 2.06
CA TYR A 271 25.98 -4.12 3.43
C TYR A 271 27.41 -3.60 3.65
N GLU A 272 28.42 -4.08 2.91
CA GLU A 272 29.80 -3.56 3.03
C GLU A 272 29.92 -2.08 2.63
N VAL A 273 28.94 -1.56 1.87
CA VAL A 273 28.87 -0.14 1.48
C VAL A 273 28.32 0.74 2.61
N PHE A 274 27.81 0.13 3.69
CA PHE A 274 27.20 0.83 4.82
C PHE A 274 28.25 1.24 5.87
N ASP A 275 28.40 2.54 6.08
CA ASP A 275 29.45 3.11 6.96
C ASP A 275 28.90 3.84 8.20
N GLN A 276 27.64 3.60 8.62
CA GLN A 276 27.01 4.50 9.61
C GLN A 276 26.30 3.79 10.78
N SER A 277 26.92 3.81 11.96
CA SER A 277 26.26 3.49 13.23
C SER A 277 25.25 4.59 13.60
N GLY A 278 24.05 4.22 14.06
CA GLY A 278 23.02 5.16 14.52
C GLY A 278 22.23 5.86 13.41
N SER A 279 22.22 5.29 12.21
CA SER A 279 21.58 5.86 11.02
C SER A 279 20.15 5.34 10.81
N THR A 280 19.33 6.11 10.10
CA THR A 280 18.02 5.67 9.61
C THR A 280 18.20 4.93 8.29
N VAL A 281 17.85 3.64 8.29
CA VAL A 281 18.02 2.74 7.14
C VAL A 281 16.68 2.26 6.63
N ASN A 282 16.50 2.23 5.31
CA ASN A 282 15.30 1.69 4.68
C ASN A 282 15.67 0.58 3.67
N PHE A 283 14.82 -0.44 3.58
CA PHE A 283 14.96 -1.53 2.62
C PHE A 283 13.73 -1.62 1.72
N GLY A 284 13.94 -1.53 0.41
CA GLY A 284 12.92 -1.84 -0.59
C GLY A 284 12.69 -3.35 -0.76
N ILE A 285 11.63 -3.71 -1.49
CA ILE A 285 11.36 -5.10 -1.91
C ILE A 285 12.53 -5.65 -2.74
N GLY A 286 12.82 -6.95 -2.58
CA GLY A 286 13.71 -7.69 -3.49
C GLY A 286 14.96 -8.19 -2.79
N ILE A 287 16.13 -8.00 -3.42
CA ILE A 287 17.42 -8.42 -2.82
C ILE A 287 17.74 -7.54 -1.61
N SER A 288 17.40 -6.25 -1.65
CA SER A 288 17.57 -5.31 -0.53
C SER A 288 16.87 -5.78 0.76
N ALA A 289 15.70 -6.42 0.66
CA ALA A 289 14.98 -6.97 1.81
C ALA A 289 15.72 -8.14 2.51
N LEU A 290 16.76 -8.71 1.88
CA LEU A 290 17.57 -9.77 2.48
C LEU A 290 18.69 -9.24 3.37
N ILE A 291 19.04 -7.96 3.26
CA ILE A 291 20.17 -7.37 3.99
C ILE A 291 20.02 -7.52 5.51
N PRO A 292 18.83 -7.28 6.12
CA PRO A 292 18.62 -7.51 7.55
C PRO A 292 18.84 -8.95 8.03
N ARG A 293 18.83 -9.95 7.13
CA ARG A 293 19.10 -11.35 7.48
C ARG A 293 20.58 -11.69 7.56
N VAL A 294 21.42 -10.95 6.82
CA VAL A 294 22.86 -11.24 6.70
C VAL A 294 23.73 -10.25 7.45
N ALA A 295 23.14 -9.18 8.00
CA ALA A 295 23.83 -8.10 8.67
C ALA A 295 23.16 -7.70 9.99
N LYS A 296 23.95 -7.12 10.90
CA LYS A 296 23.46 -6.53 12.16
C LYS A 296 23.62 -5.03 12.12
N PHE A 297 22.55 -4.31 12.38
CA PHE A 297 22.51 -2.84 12.26
C PHE A 297 22.82 -2.09 13.56
N GLY A 298 23.14 -2.80 14.65
CA GLY A 298 23.54 -2.17 15.91
C GLY A 298 22.50 -1.17 16.43
N GLU A 299 22.91 0.08 16.61
CA GLU A 299 22.07 1.18 17.08
C GLU A 299 21.24 1.85 15.95
N SER A 300 21.41 1.45 14.69
CA SER A 300 20.70 2.03 13.56
C SER A 300 19.22 1.64 13.54
N HIS A 301 18.37 2.56 13.09
CA HIS A 301 16.93 2.37 13.00
C HIS A 301 16.54 1.89 11.61
N ILE A 302 16.18 0.61 11.51
CA ILE A 302 15.64 0.01 10.28
C ILE A 302 14.17 0.41 10.16
N SER A 303 13.72 0.86 9.00
CA SER A 303 12.32 1.20 8.78
C SER A 303 11.75 0.49 7.56
N VAL A 304 10.50 0.05 7.68
CA VAL A 304 9.69 -0.47 6.57
C VAL A 304 8.56 0.53 6.31
N GLU A 305 8.30 0.83 5.04
CA GLU A 305 7.32 1.82 4.58
C GLU A 305 5.87 1.55 5.05
N SER A 306 5.59 0.38 5.63
CA SER A 306 4.33 0.06 6.31
C SER A 306 4.14 0.76 7.65
N GLY A 307 5.19 1.35 8.23
CA GLY A 307 5.14 2.06 9.52
C GLY A 307 6.00 1.46 10.63
N LEU A 308 6.57 0.27 10.42
CA LEU A 308 7.28 -0.47 11.47
C LEU A 308 8.77 -0.13 11.49
N ILE A 309 9.30 0.11 12.70
CA ILE A 309 10.72 0.47 12.93
C ILE A 309 11.41 -0.58 13.81
N SER A 310 12.63 -0.94 13.42
CA SER A 310 13.50 -1.97 13.96
C SER A 310 12.84 -3.36 13.96
N GLY A 311 13.54 -4.40 14.41
CA GLY A 311 13.08 -5.78 14.29
C GLY A 311 13.50 -6.41 12.96
N LEU A 312 12.89 -7.55 12.62
CA LEU A 312 13.21 -8.30 11.40
C LEU A 312 12.10 -8.15 10.36
N PRO A 313 12.31 -7.37 9.27
CA PRO A 313 11.35 -7.29 8.17
C PRO A 313 11.11 -8.65 7.53
N LEU A 314 9.84 -8.98 7.32
CA LEU A 314 9.44 -10.18 6.59
C LEU A 314 9.31 -9.90 5.09
N GLU A 315 9.42 -10.95 4.28
CA GLU A 315 9.41 -10.88 2.82
C GLU A 315 8.27 -11.72 2.22
N GLY A 316 8.19 -11.75 0.89
CA GLY A 316 7.20 -12.57 0.18
C GLY A 316 5.78 -12.14 0.50
N LEU A 317 4.94 -13.09 0.93
CA LEU A 317 3.55 -12.86 1.32
C LEU A 317 3.39 -12.29 2.75
N SER A 318 4.50 -11.94 3.39
CA SER A 318 4.53 -11.18 4.65
C SER A 318 5.22 -9.82 4.52
N PHE A 319 5.48 -9.37 3.29
CA PHE A 319 6.05 -8.05 3.04
C PHE A 319 5.19 -6.92 3.66
N GLY A 320 5.84 -6.03 4.40
CA GLY A 320 5.18 -4.97 5.16
C GLY A 320 4.91 -5.35 6.63
N HIS A 321 5.17 -6.60 7.03
CA HIS A 321 5.20 -7.01 8.43
C HIS A 321 6.65 -7.07 8.95
N VAL A 322 6.82 -6.89 10.25
CA VAL A 322 8.10 -6.95 10.94
C VAL A 322 7.95 -7.77 12.22
N GLU A 323 8.84 -8.74 12.42
CA GLU A 323 8.90 -9.49 13.69
C GLU A 323 9.61 -8.66 14.76
N ASN A 324 9.01 -8.58 15.95
CA ASN A 324 9.53 -7.88 17.12
C ASN A 324 9.96 -6.43 16.81
N PRO A 325 9.05 -5.59 16.25
CA PRO A 325 9.37 -4.19 16.00
C PRO A 325 9.61 -3.45 17.32
N LEU A 326 10.44 -2.41 17.28
CA LEU A 326 10.62 -1.50 18.41
C LEU A 326 9.36 -0.64 18.60
N ILE A 327 8.82 -0.15 17.49
CA ILE A 327 7.65 0.73 17.49
C ILE A 327 6.94 0.66 16.14
N GLU A 328 5.64 0.91 16.18
CA GLU A 328 4.82 1.22 15.03
C GLU A 328 4.57 2.73 14.98
N LEU A 329 4.86 3.35 13.84
CA LEU A 329 4.39 4.68 13.46
C LEU A 329 3.28 4.55 12.43
N SER A 330 2.33 5.49 12.42
CA SER A 330 1.48 5.65 11.24
C SER A 330 2.34 5.95 10.02
N GLN A 331 1.90 5.53 8.84
CA GLN A 331 2.66 5.84 7.61
C GLN A 331 2.78 7.35 7.40
N LEU A 332 1.79 8.15 7.85
CA LEU A 332 1.90 9.60 7.84
C LEU A 332 3.13 10.08 8.61
N ASN A 333 3.33 9.59 9.84
CA ASN A 333 4.47 9.97 10.66
C ASN A 333 5.78 9.43 10.09
N LEU A 334 5.79 8.21 9.57
CA LEU A 334 6.99 7.63 8.95
C LEU A 334 7.44 8.44 7.71
N PHE A 335 6.54 8.73 6.78
CA PHE A 335 6.89 9.52 5.59
C PHE A 335 7.18 10.98 5.92
N SER A 336 6.54 11.55 6.95
CA SER A 336 6.92 12.87 7.47
C SER A 336 8.33 12.86 8.05
N MET A 337 8.71 11.80 8.76
CA MET A 337 10.08 11.62 9.26
C MET A 337 11.07 11.54 8.10
N TYR A 338 10.78 10.74 7.06
CA TYR A 338 11.62 10.65 5.87
C TYR A 338 11.83 12.02 5.21
N GLU A 339 10.76 12.78 4.97
CA GLU A 339 10.88 14.10 4.32
C GLU A 339 11.47 15.18 5.24
N ALA A 340 11.36 15.05 6.57
CA ALA A 340 11.88 16.02 7.53
C ALA A 340 13.36 15.81 7.89
N GLN A 341 13.74 14.60 8.32
CA GLN A 341 15.11 14.30 8.77
C GLN A 341 15.96 13.64 7.66
N GLY A 342 15.32 13.11 6.63
CA GLY A 342 15.95 12.29 5.60
C GLY A 342 16.06 10.82 5.99
N ILE A 343 16.46 10.02 4.99
CA ILE A 343 16.93 8.65 5.17
C ILE A 343 18.44 8.67 4.97
N ASP A 344 19.23 8.16 5.91
CA ASP A 344 20.69 8.20 5.78
C ASP A 344 21.18 7.28 4.66
N THR A 345 20.63 6.07 4.60
CA THR A 345 20.90 5.12 3.51
C THR A 345 19.66 4.29 3.19
N THR A 346 19.32 4.19 1.92
CA THR A 346 18.30 3.25 1.44
C THR A 346 18.91 2.22 0.50
N PHE A 347 18.45 0.98 0.62
CA PHE A 347 18.78 -0.11 -0.29
C PHE A 347 17.56 -0.43 -1.15
N LEU A 348 17.69 -0.27 -2.46
CA LEU A 348 16.56 -0.39 -3.39
C LEU A 348 16.86 -1.38 -4.51
N GLY A 349 15.85 -2.15 -4.89
CA GLY A 349 15.87 -2.89 -6.16
C GLY A 349 15.68 -1.96 -7.36
N PHE A 350 16.01 -2.47 -8.54
CA PHE A 350 15.73 -1.82 -9.82
C PHE A 350 15.36 -2.86 -10.87
N VAL A 351 14.66 -2.42 -11.92
CA VAL A 351 14.41 -3.19 -13.14
C VAL A 351 15.49 -2.88 -14.16
N GLU A 352 15.67 -1.60 -14.47
CA GLU A 352 16.66 -1.11 -15.43
C GLU A 352 17.31 0.17 -14.91
N ILE A 353 18.58 0.36 -15.27
CA ILE A 353 19.31 1.62 -15.07
C ILE A 353 19.93 2.00 -16.41
N ASP A 354 19.63 3.20 -16.90
CA ASP A 354 20.19 3.68 -18.16
C ASP A 354 21.59 4.30 -17.98
N LYS A 355 22.29 4.60 -19.09
CA LYS A 355 23.62 5.24 -19.10
C LYS A 355 23.63 6.67 -18.54
N GLN A 356 22.48 7.29 -18.28
CA GLN A 356 22.35 8.59 -17.62
C GLN A 356 22.10 8.44 -16.11
N GLY A 357 21.97 7.20 -15.61
CA GLY A 357 21.63 6.92 -14.22
C GLY A 357 20.13 7.01 -13.92
N ARG A 358 19.26 7.05 -14.93
CA ARG A 358 17.81 6.97 -14.71
C ARG A 358 17.43 5.54 -14.35
N VAL A 359 16.56 5.40 -13.36
CA VAL A 359 16.18 4.11 -12.79
C VAL A 359 14.71 3.83 -13.09
N ASN A 360 14.43 2.66 -13.65
CA ASN A 360 13.09 2.10 -13.73
C ASN A 360 12.90 1.09 -12.60
N ALA A 361 11.88 1.30 -11.77
CA ALA A 361 11.48 0.37 -10.71
C ALA A 361 9.99 -0.01 -10.78
N SER A 362 9.20 0.58 -11.69
CA SER A 362 7.73 0.47 -11.69
C SER A 362 7.18 -0.46 -12.77
N ARG A 363 7.97 -0.83 -13.78
CA ARG A 363 7.51 -1.63 -14.91
C ARG A 363 8.56 -2.65 -15.37
N ILE A 364 8.14 -3.89 -15.55
CA ILE A 364 8.94 -4.97 -16.16
C ILE A 364 8.23 -5.46 -17.42
N GLY A 365 8.78 -5.16 -18.60
CA GLY A 365 8.10 -5.46 -19.87
C GLY A 365 6.73 -4.79 -19.93
N ASN A 366 5.67 -5.59 -20.06
CA ASN A 366 4.29 -5.08 -20.00
C ASN A 366 3.72 -5.03 -18.59
N SER A 367 4.30 -5.72 -17.61
CA SER A 367 3.75 -5.80 -16.26
C SER A 367 4.08 -4.55 -15.45
N TRP A 368 3.03 -3.89 -14.94
CA TRP A 368 3.15 -2.78 -14.01
C TRP A 368 3.08 -3.25 -12.56
N THR A 369 4.18 -3.09 -11.84
CA THR A 369 4.22 -3.30 -10.37
C THR A 369 3.83 -2.05 -9.61
N GLY A 370 3.88 -0.89 -10.27
CA GLY A 370 3.75 0.42 -9.65
C GLY A 370 5.04 0.85 -8.93
N ILE A 371 5.11 2.13 -8.59
CA ILE A 371 6.31 2.78 -8.07
C ILE A 371 6.49 2.59 -6.56
N GLY A 372 5.44 2.23 -5.82
CA GLY A 372 5.50 2.05 -4.37
C GLY A 372 6.05 3.29 -3.67
N GLY A 373 6.77 3.11 -2.56
CA GLY A 373 7.45 4.20 -1.87
C GLY A 373 8.74 4.67 -2.55
N PHE A 374 9.14 4.08 -3.69
CA PHE A 374 10.45 4.30 -4.31
C PHE A 374 10.77 5.79 -4.50
N LEU A 375 9.82 6.57 -5.04
CA LEU A 375 10.05 8.00 -5.28
C LEU A 375 10.17 8.80 -3.97
N ASN A 376 9.32 8.55 -2.98
CA ASN A 376 9.41 9.23 -1.68
C ASN A 376 10.73 8.89 -0.96
N ILE A 377 11.11 7.62 -0.98
CA ILE A 377 12.34 7.12 -0.35
C ILE A 377 13.57 7.69 -1.06
N ALA A 378 13.65 7.58 -2.38
CA ALA A 378 14.76 8.11 -3.16
C ALA A 378 14.86 9.64 -3.05
N TYR A 379 13.73 10.35 -3.00
CA TYR A 379 13.71 11.79 -2.78
C TYR A 379 14.26 12.19 -1.40
N SER A 380 14.04 11.35 -0.39
CA SER A 380 14.42 11.63 1.00
C SER A 380 15.81 11.10 1.40
N ALA A 381 16.40 10.24 0.58
CA ALA A 381 17.63 9.54 0.91
C ALA A 381 18.90 10.35 0.61
N LYS A 382 19.84 10.35 1.56
CA LYS A 382 21.19 10.93 1.37
C LYS A 382 22.06 10.01 0.51
N VAL A 383 21.96 8.70 0.72
CA VAL A 383 22.65 7.66 -0.05
C VAL A 383 21.65 6.62 -0.53
N ILE A 384 21.72 6.28 -1.82
CA ILE A 384 20.91 5.22 -2.43
C ILE A 384 21.84 4.13 -2.93
N VAL A 385 21.67 2.91 -2.42
CA VAL A 385 22.39 1.73 -2.88
C VAL A 385 21.44 0.85 -3.68
N PHE A 386 21.68 0.75 -4.99
CA PHE A 386 20.90 -0.10 -5.87
C PHE A 386 21.40 -1.55 -5.85
N CYS A 387 20.52 -2.48 -5.49
CA CYS A 387 20.82 -3.91 -5.37
C CYS A 387 20.13 -4.71 -6.48
N GLY A 388 20.90 -5.35 -7.35
CA GLY A 388 20.36 -6.12 -8.46
C GLY A 388 21.37 -7.08 -9.08
N ILE A 389 20.92 -7.87 -10.04
CA ILE A 389 21.76 -8.79 -10.81
C ILE A 389 21.99 -8.17 -12.19
N LEU A 390 23.24 -8.15 -12.65
CA LEU A 390 23.56 -7.76 -14.02
C LEU A 390 23.09 -8.86 -14.99
N GLY A 391 22.08 -8.55 -15.80
CA GLY A 391 21.60 -9.41 -16.88
C GLY A 391 20.08 -9.38 -17.06
N THR A 392 19.60 -9.77 -18.23
CA THR A 392 18.17 -9.94 -18.50
C THR A 392 17.70 -11.27 -17.91
N ARG A 393 16.65 -11.28 -17.07
CA ARG A 393 15.87 -12.52 -16.89
C ARG A 393 15.38 -12.93 -18.27
N LYS A 394 15.83 -14.09 -18.78
CA LYS A 394 15.16 -14.70 -19.94
C LYS A 394 13.70 -14.88 -19.53
N SER A 395 12.79 -14.21 -20.21
CA SER A 395 11.36 -14.50 -20.12
C SER A 395 11.19 -15.97 -20.50
N SER A 396 10.90 -16.81 -19.50
CA SER A 396 10.50 -18.21 -19.71
C SER A 396 9.09 -18.26 -20.28
#